data_AF-A0A5M8FUI6-F1
#
_entry.id   AF-A0A5M8FUI6-F1
#
_cell.length_a   1.000
_cell.length_b   1.000
_cell.length_c   1.000
_cell.angle_alpha   90.00
_cell.angle_beta   90.00
_cell.angle_gamma   90.00
#
_symmetry.space_group_name_H-M   'P 1'
#
loop_
_entity.id
_entity.type
_entity.pdbx_description
1 polymer ?
#
loop_
_entity_poly.entity_id
_entity_poly.type
_entity_poly.pdbx_seq_one_letter_code
_entity_poly.pdbx_strand_id
1 'polypeptide(L)'
;MMTKSSDLPPTGAGRQFLLQLASCALLATINIVVLLPIVASHSEERAVIPAEAFRLVEGHATRLGDEWQIQAPSGRGRVVLLAVFRSTTNADRLRQLEIELGGASATPDVMLYWAPAGSRTLTGKQALQDPAAPVELAQLSDWPARIGAIGLGFSGSALKGTTFGGVTLSAGEATFVNFYRRLFADWTWHQGWIQSSINLTAGYRPNAPISPNAVLAAWVGLSLLFLLAWRLYHRIPLARALPRAGWFTVLGVAWLLADAHWQFELWQRLLDTQRLYAGTPSADRVVDLGAQSLQIRALQQARAGLPPEATIHLVSPSEALRLYLRYRLPNPVLLYHELHPESFEWIKPGDGLLLLGATRSQLQPVPTADASSARFQLTLDGEPTAITLESVGDGVGPLFLVME
;
A
#
# COMPACT_ATOMS: atom_id res chain seq x y z
N MET A 1 10.05 65.83 30.15
CA MET A 1 9.34 64.97 31.11
C MET A 1 9.06 63.64 30.41
N MET A 2 9.95 62.66 30.58
CA MET A 2 9.78 61.29 30.07
C MET A 2 8.96 60.51 31.10
N THR A 3 7.73 60.12 30.75
CA THR A 3 6.92 59.22 31.57
C THR A 3 7.49 57.82 31.45
N LYS A 4 8.05 57.34 32.56
CA LYS A 4 8.54 55.98 32.77
C LYS A 4 7.39 55.01 32.51
N SER A 5 7.40 54.36 31.34
CA SER A 5 6.49 53.25 31.01
C SER A 5 6.74 52.14 32.02
N SER A 6 5.81 52.00 32.94
CA SER A 6 5.78 51.00 34.00
C SER A 6 5.92 49.58 33.46
N ASP A 7 6.92 48.87 33.97
CA ASP A 7 6.97 47.43 34.05
C ASP A 7 5.72 46.92 34.80
N LEU A 8 4.62 46.71 34.09
CA LEU A 8 3.49 45.98 34.65
C LEU A 8 3.91 44.51 34.74
N PRO A 9 3.99 43.92 35.95
CA PRO A 9 4.30 42.50 36.08
C PRO A 9 3.27 41.70 35.26
N PRO A 10 3.70 40.64 34.55
CA PRO A 10 2.78 39.81 33.78
C PRO A 10 1.66 39.36 34.71
N THR A 11 0.45 39.82 34.42
CA THR A 11 -0.74 39.57 35.24
C THR A 11 -0.86 38.06 35.49
N GLY A 12 -1.16 37.66 36.71
CA GLY A 12 -1.20 36.23 37.11
C GLY A 12 -2.10 35.35 36.22
N ALA A 13 -3.03 35.97 35.48
CA ALA A 13 -3.85 35.35 34.45
C ALA A 13 -3.03 34.72 33.30
N GLY A 14 -1.97 35.37 32.83
CA GLY A 14 -1.13 34.84 31.73
C GLY A 14 -0.34 33.60 32.15
N ARG A 15 0.19 33.59 33.38
CA ARG A 15 0.94 32.44 33.92
C ARG A 15 0.03 31.24 34.20
N GLN A 16 -1.18 31.48 34.74
CA GLN A 16 -2.18 30.43 34.91
C GLN A 16 -2.63 29.84 33.58
N PHE A 17 -2.80 30.67 32.54
CA PHE A 17 -3.16 30.20 31.22
C PHE A 17 -2.10 29.27 30.61
N LEU A 18 -0.82 29.64 30.66
CA LEU A 18 0.27 28.80 30.16
C LEU A 18 0.39 27.46 30.91
N LEU A 19 0.20 27.47 32.25
CA LEU A 19 0.21 26.26 33.06
C LEU A 19 -0.96 25.33 32.75
N GLN A 20 -2.16 25.89 32.48
CA GLN A 20 -3.31 25.11 32.05
C GLN A 20 -3.07 24.48 30.69
N LEU A 21 -2.54 25.25 29.74
CA LEU A 21 -2.27 24.79 28.38
C LEU A 21 -1.20 23.69 28.36
N ALA A 22 -0.12 23.86 29.12
CA ALA A 22 0.92 22.85 29.32
C ALA A 22 0.36 21.58 29.98
N SER A 23 -0.46 21.71 31.03
CA SER A 23 -1.09 20.57 31.70
C SER A 23 -2.01 19.80 30.76
N CYS A 24 -2.79 20.48 29.92
CA CYS A 24 -3.71 19.85 28.99
C CYS A 24 -2.98 19.16 27.84
N ALA A 25 -1.94 19.78 27.29
CA ALA A 25 -1.08 19.16 26.30
C ALA A 25 -0.36 17.93 26.87
N LEU A 26 0.15 18.02 28.11
CA LEU A 26 0.81 16.90 28.79
C LEU A 26 -0.17 15.75 29.06
N LEU A 27 -1.37 16.04 29.56
CA LEU A 27 -2.39 15.02 29.84
C LEU A 27 -2.98 14.39 28.58
N ALA A 28 -3.15 15.16 27.51
CA ALA A 28 -3.52 14.64 26.20
C ALA A 28 -2.42 13.72 25.64
N THR A 29 -1.16 14.14 25.79
CA THR A 29 0.00 13.33 25.43
C THR A 29 0.03 12.04 26.24
N ILE A 30 -0.16 12.11 27.57
CA ILE A 30 -0.23 10.94 28.47
C ILE A 30 -1.38 10.01 28.08
N ASN A 31 -2.55 10.54 27.73
CA ASN A 31 -3.69 9.72 27.32
C ASN A 31 -3.42 8.99 26.00
N ILE A 32 -2.79 9.63 25.02
CA ILE A 32 -2.32 8.93 23.82
C ILE A 32 -1.28 7.88 24.18
N VAL A 33 -0.23 8.31 24.88
CA VAL A 33 0.87 7.52 25.43
C VAL A 33 0.31 6.23 26.01
N VAL A 34 -0.62 6.31 26.96
CA VAL A 34 -1.08 5.15 27.73
C VAL A 34 -2.22 4.38 27.06
N LEU A 35 -3.23 5.03 26.48
CA LEU A 35 -4.45 4.34 26.05
C LEU A 35 -4.32 3.67 24.67
N LEU A 36 -3.57 4.27 23.74
CA LEU A 36 -3.42 3.69 22.41
C LEU A 36 -2.68 2.34 22.40
N PRO A 37 -1.60 2.14 23.18
CA PRO A 37 -0.97 0.83 23.30
C PRO A 37 -1.89 -0.22 23.91
N ILE A 38 -2.77 0.14 24.85
CA ILE A 38 -3.71 -0.82 25.48
C ILE A 38 -4.75 -1.30 24.46
N VAL A 39 -5.25 -0.40 23.62
CA VAL A 39 -6.19 -0.77 22.54
C VAL A 39 -5.46 -1.55 21.44
N ALA A 40 -4.22 -1.19 21.13
CA ALA A 40 -3.43 -1.83 20.08
C ALA A 40 -2.79 -3.17 20.49
N SER A 41 -2.56 -3.41 21.79
CA SER A 41 -2.00 -4.67 22.29
C SER A 41 -2.95 -5.86 22.13
N HIS A 42 -4.23 -5.60 21.82
CA HIS A 42 -5.23 -6.64 21.61
C HIS A 42 -5.20 -7.26 20.20
N SER A 43 -4.37 -6.75 19.29
CA SER A 43 -4.14 -7.38 17.99
C SER A 43 -2.73 -7.96 17.94
N GLU A 44 -2.52 -9.11 18.57
CA GLU A 44 -1.31 -9.91 18.33
C GLU A 44 -1.36 -10.41 16.88
N GLU A 45 -0.71 -9.68 15.98
CA GLU A 45 -0.52 -10.10 14.61
C GLU A 45 0.43 -11.30 14.63
N ARG A 46 -0.19 -12.50 14.63
CA ARG A 46 0.48 -13.79 14.66
C ARG A 46 0.17 -14.54 13.37
N ALA A 47 1.21 -14.95 12.66
CA ALA A 47 1.11 -15.83 11.51
C ALA A 47 1.67 -17.20 11.89
N VAL A 48 0.79 -18.20 12.02
CA VAL A 48 1.17 -19.58 12.27
C VAL A 48 1.34 -20.28 10.93
N ILE A 49 2.53 -20.83 10.71
CA ILE A 49 2.87 -21.65 9.55
C ILE A 49 2.93 -23.09 10.06
N PRO A 50 1.84 -23.85 9.95
CA PRO A 50 1.79 -25.20 10.50
C PRO A 50 2.79 -26.09 9.75
N ALA A 51 3.26 -27.16 10.39
CA ALA A 51 4.21 -28.10 9.79
C ALA A 51 3.72 -28.66 8.44
N GLU A 52 2.41 -28.76 8.22
CA GLU A 52 1.82 -29.20 6.96
C GLU A 52 2.06 -28.27 5.76
N ALA A 53 2.32 -26.99 6.01
CA ALA A 53 2.70 -26.04 4.97
C ALA A 53 4.13 -26.27 4.47
N PHE A 54 4.94 -27.01 5.24
CA PHE A 54 6.30 -27.38 4.89
C PHE A 54 6.33 -28.65 4.06
N ARG A 55 7.25 -28.69 3.11
CA ARG A 55 7.57 -29.86 2.30
C ARG A 55 9.00 -30.28 2.56
N LEU A 56 9.23 -31.58 2.62
CA LEU A 56 10.57 -32.15 2.68
C LEU A 56 11.28 -31.94 1.33
N VAL A 57 12.45 -31.30 1.36
CA VAL A 57 13.29 -31.01 0.19
C VAL A 57 14.56 -31.86 0.18
N GLU A 58 15.18 -32.07 1.34
CA GLU A 58 16.36 -32.93 1.50
C GLU A 58 16.21 -33.79 2.77
N GLY A 59 16.67 -35.05 2.71
CA GLY A 59 16.74 -35.97 3.85
C GLY A 59 15.54 -36.90 3.98
N HIS A 60 15.34 -37.45 5.17
CA HIS A 60 14.24 -38.37 5.49
C HIS A 60 13.49 -37.88 6.73
N ALA A 61 12.23 -37.52 6.54
CA ALA A 61 11.28 -37.21 7.60
C ALA A 61 9.93 -37.83 7.25
N THR A 62 9.20 -38.28 8.25
CA THR A 62 7.84 -38.81 8.09
C THR A 62 6.87 -37.92 8.84
N ARG A 63 5.71 -37.66 8.24
CA ARG A 63 4.67 -36.88 8.90
C ARG A 63 3.91 -37.76 9.89
N LEU A 64 3.84 -37.34 11.16
CA LEU A 64 3.14 -38.02 12.24
C LEU A 64 2.03 -37.08 12.76
N GLY A 65 0.84 -37.20 12.19
CA GLY A 65 -0.24 -36.22 12.44
C GLY A 65 0.11 -34.84 11.89
N ASP A 66 0.16 -33.86 12.77
CA ASP A 66 0.42 -32.46 12.43
C ASP A 66 1.91 -32.09 12.49
N GLU A 67 2.79 -33.02 12.87
CA GLU A 67 4.22 -32.78 13.00
C GLU A 67 5.04 -33.54 11.94
N TRP A 68 6.24 -33.04 11.66
CA TRP A 68 7.28 -33.80 10.95
C TRP A 68 8.20 -34.48 11.96
N GLN A 69 8.33 -35.80 11.89
CA GLN A 69 9.33 -36.55 12.63
C GLN A 69 10.55 -36.80 11.76
N ILE A 70 11.70 -36.28 12.18
CA ILE A 70 12.96 -36.40 11.45
C ILE A 70 13.59 -37.77 11.72
N GLN A 71 13.88 -38.51 10.64
CA GLN A 71 14.38 -39.89 10.72
C GLN A 71 15.87 -40.00 10.43
N ALA A 72 16.32 -39.39 9.32
CA ALA A 72 17.71 -39.45 8.91
C ALA A 72 18.11 -38.26 8.02
N PRO A 73 19.36 -37.77 8.12
CA PRO A 73 19.88 -36.75 7.22
C PRO A 73 20.01 -37.28 5.79
N SER A 74 20.06 -36.35 4.83
CA SER A 74 20.52 -36.64 3.46
C SER A 74 22.01 -36.98 3.41
N GLY A 75 22.53 -37.33 2.22
CA GLY A 75 23.98 -37.47 2.00
C GLY A 75 24.80 -36.19 2.29
N ARG A 76 24.15 -35.04 2.46
CA ARG A 76 24.78 -33.77 2.89
C ARG A 76 24.76 -33.56 4.41
N GLY A 77 24.33 -34.56 5.18
CA GLY A 77 24.32 -34.49 6.65
C GLY A 77 23.21 -33.60 7.23
N ARG A 78 22.16 -33.29 6.46
CA ARG A 78 21.05 -32.42 6.90
C ARG A 78 19.69 -32.85 6.37
N VAL A 79 18.64 -32.37 7.02
CA VAL A 79 17.24 -32.43 6.59
C VAL A 79 16.75 -31.01 6.31
N VAL A 80 16.05 -30.79 5.19
CA VAL A 80 15.55 -29.45 4.84
C VAL A 80 14.05 -29.50 4.62
N LEU A 81 13.33 -28.67 5.37
CA LEU A 81 11.89 -28.41 5.24
C LEU A 81 11.68 -27.02 4.64
N LEU A 82 10.74 -26.88 3.71
CA LEU A 82 10.47 -25.62 3.01
C LEU A 82 8.96 -25.33 2.91
N ALA A 83 8.55 -24.15 3.37
CA ALA A 83 7.21 -23.60 3.15
C ALA A 83 7.28 -22.48 2.10
N VAL A 84 6.38 -22.53 1.11
CA VAL A 84 6.26 -21.51 0.05
C VAL A 84 4.88 -20.87 0.13
N PHE A 85 4.84 -19.53 0.24
CA PHE A 85 3.61 -18.77 0.41
C PHE A 85 3.08 -18.30 -0.94
N ARG A 86 1.79 -18.58 -1.20
CA ARG A 86 1.09 -18.08 -2.40
C ARG A 86 0.63 -16.63 -2.21
N SER A 87 0.20 -16.28 -1.01
CA SER A 87 -0.11 -14.92 -0.59
C SER A 87 1.07 -14.35 0.17
N THR A 88 1.47 -13.11 -0.13
CA THR A 88 2.60 -12.48 0.56
C THR A 88 2.24 -12.19 2.01
N THR A 89 2.96 -12.78 2.95
CA THR A 89 2.91 -12.35 4.34
C THR A 89 3.72 -11.06 4.48
N ASN A 90 3.11 -10.02 5.06
CA ASN A 90 3.81 -8.78 5.43
C ASN A 90 4.75 -9.08 6.61
N ALA A 91 5.94 -9.52 6.28
CA ALA A 91 6.96 -9.94 7.24
C ALA A 91 7.62 -8.75 7.96
N ASP A 92 7.44 -7.53 7.44
CA ASP A 92 7.86 -6.27 8.06
C ASP A 92 7.16 -5.95 9.38
N ARG A 93 6.03 -6.63 9.66
CA ARG A 93 5.26 -6.48 10.90
C ARG A 93 5.63 -7.49 11.96
N LEU A 94 6.28 -8.56 11.53
CA LEU A 94 6.66 -9.68 12.36
C LEU A 94 8.08 -9.39 12.85
N ARG A 95 8.32 -9.61 14.14
CA ARG A 95 9.60 -9.34 14.79
C ARG A 95 10.23 -10.57 15.38
N GLN A 96 9.42 -11.57 15.70
CA GLN A 96 9.89 -12.80 16.31
C GLN A 96 9.47 -13.99 15.45
N LEU A 97 10.38 -14.96 15.39
CA LEU A 97 10.16 -16.26 14.79
C LEU A 97 10.41 -17.31 15.85
N GLU A 98 9.41 -18.14 16.10
CA GLU A 98 9.47 -19.25 17.02
C GLU A 98 9.33 -20.55 16.24
N ILE A 99 10.18 -21.53 16.55
CA ILE A 99 10.18 -22.84 15.93
C ILE A 99 9.70 -23.84 16.97
N GLU A 100 8.62 -24.56 16.65
CA GLU A 100 8.12 -25.61 17.54
C GLU A 100 8.89 -26.90 17.28
N LEU A 101 9.80 -27.23 18.20
CA LEU A 101 10.62 -28.44 18.17
C LEU A 101 10.36 -29.31 19.39
N GLY A 102 10.30 -30.63 19.18
CA GLY A 102 10.08 -31.62 20.23
C GLY A 102 10.85 -32.92 20.01
N GLY A 103 10.59 -33.91 20.86
CA GLY A 103 10.98 -35.32 20.67
C GLY A 103 12.47 -35.68 20.89
N ALA A 104 13.40 -34.74 20.79
CA ALA A 104 14.84 -35.02 20.94
C ALA A 104 15.35 -34.71 22.36
N SER A 105 16.30 -35.52 22.83
CA SER A 105 16.99 -35.30 24.11
C SER A 105 18.01 -34.14 24.07
N ALA A 106 18.32 -33.65 22.87
CA ALA A 106 19.18 -32.50 22.62
C ALA A 106 18.62 -31.69 21.44
N THR A 107 18.90 -30.39 21.41
CA THR A 107 18.43 -29.51 20.33
C THR A 107 19.33 -29.68 19.10
N PRO A 108 18.77 -29.94 17.89
CA PRO A 108 19.57 -30.02 16.68
C PRO A 108 20.10 -28.63 16.27
N ASP A 109 21.12 -28.62 15.43
CA ASP A 109 21.57 -27.38 14.79
C ASP A 109 20.53 -26.97 13.75
N VAL A 110 20.06 -25.71 13.80
CA VAL A 110 19.04 -25.20 12.87
C VAL A 110 19.58 -24.04 12.05
N MET A 111 19.43 -24.14 10.73
CA MET A 111 19.70 -23.09 9.76
C MET A 111 18.37 -22.58 9.21
N LEU A 112 18.06 -21.31 9.47
CA LEU A 112 16.93 -20.62 8.87
C LEU A 112 17.30 -20.14 7.47
N TYR A 113 16.38 -20.30 6.51
CA TYR A 113 16.48 -19.78 5.15
C TYR A 113 15.23 -18.97 4.82
N TRP A 114 15.35 -17.93 4.01
CA TRP A 114 14.20 -17.16 3.54
C TRP A 114 14.38 -16.64 2.11
N ALA A 115 13.25 -16.38 1.46
CA ALA A 115 13.19 -15.75 0.14
C ALA A 115 12.15 -14.61 0.13
N PRO A 116 12.45 -13.47 -0.53
CA PRO A 116 11.47 -12.44 -0.82
C PRO A 116 10.30 -12.99 -1.65
N ALA A 117 9.12 -12.38 -1.51
CA ALA A 117 7.98 -12.67 -2.35
C ALA A 117 8.32 -12.55 -3.85
N GLY A 118 7.99 -13.57 -4.63
CA GLY A 118 8.29 -13.63 -6.08
C GLY A 118 9.69 -14.16 -6.43
N SER A 119 10.59 -14.31 -5.44
CA SER A 119 11.88 -14.95 -5.67
C SER A 119 11.71 -16.47 -5.84
N ARG A 120 12.49 -17.05 -6.76
CA ARG A 120 12.60 -18.51 -6.95
C ARG A 120 13.76 -19.11 -6.15
N THR A 121 14.59 -18.28 -5.54
CA THR A 121 15.79 -18.69 -4.81
C THR A 121 15.75 -18.18 -3.37
N LEU A 122 16.20 -19.01 -2.44
CA LEU A 122 16.46 -18.60 -1.05
C LEU A 122 17.66 -17.66 -1.07
N THR A 123 17.45 -16.41 -0.65
CA THR A 123 18.49 -15.38 -0.71
C THR A 123 19.16 -15.18 0.64
N GLY A 124 18.42 -15.38 1.74
CA GLY A 124 18.92 -15.21 3.09
C GLY A 124 19.07 -16.54 3.82
N LYS A 125 20.06 -16.60 4.72
CA LYS A 125 20.32 -17.74 5.60
C LYS A 125 20.95 -17.28 6.91
N GLN A 126 20.60 -17.91 8.03
CA GLN A 126 21.17 -17.64 9.34
C GLN A 126 21.18 -18.92 10.19
N ALA A 127 22.32 -19.22 10.82
CA ALA A 127 22.38 -20.28 11.83
C ALA A 127 21.78 -19.77 13.14
N LEU A 128 20.89 -20.57 13.74
CA LEU A 128 20.25 -20.25 15.01
C LEU A 128 21.07 -20.84 16.16
N GLN A 129 21.46 -19.99 17.11
CA GLN A 129 22.24 -20.43 18.27
C GLN A 129 21.39 -21.20 19.29
N ASP A 130 20.15 -20.76 19.49
CA ASP A 130 19.16 -21.43 20.32
C ASP A 130 17.85 -21.54 19.53
N PRO A 131 17.59 -22.67 18.85
CA PRO A 131 16.38 -22.88 18.07
C PRO A 131 15.09 -22.90 18.89
N ALA A 132 15.17 -23.07 20.21
CA ALA A 132 14.01 -23.07 21.10
C ALA A 132 13.63 -21.66 21.57
N ALA A 133 14.56 -20.71 21.51
CA ALA A 133 14.30 -19.31 21.83
C ALA A 133 13.68 -18.56 20.63
N PRO A 134 12.79 -17.58 20.88
CA PRO A 134 12.30 -16.69 19.82
C PRO A 134 13.45 -15.96 19.15
N VAL A 135 13.50 -16.02 17.82
CA VAL A 135 14.51 -15.36 16.99
C VAL A 135 14.03 -13.96 16.62
N GLU A 136 14.80 -12.93 17.00
CA GLU A 136 14.51 -11.57 16.56
C GLU A 136 14.83 -11.36 15.07
N LEU A 137 13.79 -11.21 14.25
CA LEU A 137 13.88 -11.02 12.81
C LEU A 137 14.65 -9.75 12.41
N ALA A 138 14.68 -8.73 13.28
CA ALA A 138 15.45 -7.51 13.07
C ALA A 138 16.98 -7.75 13.09
N GLN A 139 17.44 -8.85 13.69
CA GLN A 139 18.84 -9.24 13.70
C GLN A 139 19.24 -10.01 12.43
N LEU A 140 18.27 -10.43 11.62
CA LEU A 140 18.53 -11.12 10.35
C LEU A 140 18.84 -10.08 9.26
N SER A 141 20.07 -10.09 8.76
CA SER A 141 20.47 -9.25 7.63
C SER A 141 19.59 -9.55 6.42
N ASP A 142 19.06 -8.55 5.73
CA ASP A 142 18.25 -8.72 4.52
C ASP A 142 16.94 -9.49 4.72
N TRP A 143 16.32 -9.42 5.91
CA TRP A 143 14.95 -9.89 6.10
C TRP A 143 13.98 -9.07 5.23
N PRO A 144 13.25 -9.68 4.28
CA PRO A 144 12.47 -8.93 3.31
C PRO A 144 11.15 -8.49 3.93
N ALA A 145 10.65 -7.32 3.52
CA ALA A 145 9.35 -6.83 3.96
C ALA A 145 8.19 -7.76 3.58
N ARG A 146 8.33 -8.53 2.49
CA ARG A 146 7.36 -9.53 2.03
C ARG A 146 8.07 -10.85 1.82
N ILE A 147 7.64 -11.89 2.53
CA ILE A 147 8.22 -13.22 2.44
C ILE A 147 7.45 -14.08 1.44
N GLY A 148 8.21 -14.77 0.58
CA GLY A 148 7.70 -15.76 -0.37
C GLY A 148 7.99 -17.19 0.05
N ALA A 149 9.05 -17.43 0.82
CA ALA A 149 9.35 -18.75 1.36
C ALA A 149 10.16 -18.68 2.66
N ILE A 150 9.97 -19.68 3.52
CA ILE A 150 10.80 -19.95 4.71
C ILE A 150 11.23 -21.41 4.66
N GLY A 151 12.53 -21.63 4.83
CA GLY A 151 13.11 -22.97 4.93
C GLY A 151 13.83 -23.18 6.27
N LEU A 152 13.82 -24.40 6.77
CA LEU A 152 14.56 -24.81 7.95
C LEU A 152 15.44 -26.00 7.59
N GLY A 153 16.74 -25.87 7.82
CA GLY A 153 17.72 -26.93 7.68
C GLY A 153 18.14 -27.45 9.06
N PHE A 154 17.95 -28.73 9.32
CA PHE A 154 18.33 -29.41 10.55
C PHE A 154 19.60 -30.22 10.33
N SER A 155 20.58 -30.10 11.23
CA SER A 155 21.83 -30.87 11.22
C SER A 155 22.27 -31.27 12.64
N GLY A 156 23.34 -32.05 12.72
CA GLY A 156 23.93 -32.47 13.99
C GLY A 156 23.48 -33.85 14.47
N SER A 157 24.06 -34.31 15.58
CA SER A 157 23.82 -35.66 16.13
C SER A 157 22.42 -35.84 16.72
N ALA A 158 21.76 -34.74 17.09
CA ALA A 158 20.45 -34.72 17.73
C ALA A 158 19.26 -34.80 16.74
N LEU A 159 19.52 -34.98 15.44
CA LEU A 159 18.52 -35.01 14.36
C LEU A 159 17.47 -36.13 14.50
N LYS A 160 17.89 -37.33 14.93
CA LYS A 160 17.03 -38.52 14.90
C LYS A 160 16.02 -38.46 16.04
N GLY A 161 14.73 -38.43 15.69
CA GLY A 161 13.64 -38.38 16.66
C GLY A 161 13.17 -36.97 17.00
N THR A 162 13.82 -35.92 16.48
CA THR A 162 13.28 -34.55 16.55
C THR A 162 11.93 -34.49 15.85
N THR A 163 10.95 -33.88 16.49
CA THR A 163 9.69 -33.50 15.87
C THR A 163 9.65 -32.00 15.60
N PHE A 164 8.98 -31.61 14.52
CA PHE A 164 8.79 -30.22 14.10
C PHE A 164 7.29 -29.95 13.91
N GLY A 165 6.73 -29.07 14.73
CA GLY A 165 5.29 -28.72 14.73
C GLY A 165 4.94 -27.53 13.85
N GLY A 166 5.90 -26.66 13.54
CA GLY A 166 5.68 -25.50 12.68
C GLY A 166 6.54 -24.30 13.05
N VAL A 167 6.21 -23.18 12.42
CA VAL A 167 6.83 -21.88 12.70
C VAL A 167 5.74 -20.89 13.05
N THR A 168 5.90 -20.21 14.18
CA THR A 168 5.10 -19.04 14.52
C THR A 168 5.91 -17.79 14.21
N LEU A 169 5.34 -16.88 13.43
CA LEU A 169 5.83 -15.52 13.30
C LEU A 169 4.91 -14.61 14.12
N SER A 170 5.47 -13.77 14.99
CA SER A 170 4.70 -12.84 15.81
C SER A 170 5.28 -11.43 15.70
N ALA A 171 4.45 -10.42 15.97
CA ALA A 171 4.89 -9.03 16.07
C ALA A 171 5.86 -8.76 17.25
N GLY A 172 6.11 -9.78 18.09
CA GLY A 172 6.84 -9.68 19.35
C GLY A 172 6.01 -9.05 20.46
N GLU A 173 6.60 -8.91 21.66
CA GLU A 173 5.93 -8.26 22.77
C GLU A 173 5.52 -6.83 22.40
N ALA A 174 4.24 -6.52 22.66
CA ALA A 174 3.66 -5.19 22.51
C ALA A 174 4.19 -4.25 23.60
N THR A 175 5.47 -3.91 23.53
CA THR A 175 6.06 -2.89 24.40
C THR A 175 5.58 -1.51 23.95
N PHE A 176 5.44 -0.62 24.92
CA PHE A 176 5.11 0.78 24.68
C PHE A 176 6.04 1.42 23.62
N VAL A 177 7.35 1.20 23.75
CA VAL A 177 8.36 1.74 22.85
C VAL A 177 8.17 1.22 21.43
N ASN A 178 7.86 -0.07 21.27
CA ASN A 178 7.62 -0.68 19.97
C ASN A 178 6.35 -0.14 19.30
N PHE A 179 5.29 0.10 20.09
CA PHE A 179 4.06 0.71 19.59
C PHE A 179 4.32 2.11 19.00
N TYR A 180 4.96 3.01 19.74
CA TYR A 180 5.24 4.36 19.24
C TYR A 180 6.18 4.36 18.05
N ARG A 181 7.20 3.50 18.05
CA ARG A 181 8.09 3.33 16.90
C ARG A 181 7.30 2.88 15.67
N ARG A 182 6.36 1.95 15.82
CA ARG A 182 5.50 1.47 14.73
C ARG A 182 4.56 2.57 14.25
N LEU A 183 3.90 3.27 15.16
CA LEU A 183 3.01 4.38 14.82
C LEU A 183 3.75 5.47 14.05
N PHE A 184 4.94 5.86 14.52
CA PHE A 184 5.78 6.84 13.84
C PHE A 184 6.27 6.32 12.47
N ALA A 185 6.66 5.05 12.38
CA ALA A 185 7.04 4.44 11.11
C ALA A 185 5.87 4.42 10.12
N ASP A 186 4.64 4.15 10.59
CA ASP A 186 3.44 4.16 9.75
C ASP A 186 3.05 5.60 9.34
N TRP A 187 3.26 6.60 10.19
CA TRP A 187 3.07 8.04 9.90
C TRP A 187 4.11 8.61 8.93
N THR A 188 5.32 8.06 8.95
CA THR A 188 6.41 8.51 8.05
C THR A 188 6.57 7.60 6.85
N TRP A 189 5.69 6.59 6.70
CA TRP A 189 5.74 5.66 5.61
C TRP A 189 5.32 6.33 4.30
N HIS A 190 6.12 6.09 3.27
CA HIS A 190 5.88 6.61 1.94
C HIS A 190 5.73 5.46 0.94
N GLN A 191 4.63 5.46 0.18
CA GLN A 191 4.32 4.42 -0.80
C GLN A 191 5.27 4.43 -2.01
N GLY A 192 6.09 5.47 -2.15
CA GLY A 192 6.77 5.77 -3.41
C GLY A 192 5.80 6.35 -4.43
N TRP A 193 6.34 6.83 -5.55
CA TRP A 193 5.50 7.23 -6.67
C TRP A 193 4.86 6.01 -7.33
N ILE A 194 3.54 6.00 -7.35
CA ILE A 194 2.76 5.13 -8.23
C ILE A 194 1.76 5.98 -8.99
N GLN A 195 1.31 5.52 -10.13
CA GLN A 195 0.47 6.33 -11.00
C GLN A 195 -0.86 6.77 -10.37
N SER A 196 -1.46 5.91 -9.54
CA SER A 196 -2.68 6.24 -8.80
C SER A 196 -2.44 7.25 -7.68
N SER A 197 -1.19 7.48 -7.27
CA SER A 197 -0.86 8.39 -6.16
C SER A 197 -1.26 9.83 -6.46
N ILE A 198 -1.35 10.23 -7.72
CA ILE A 198 -1.80 11.58 -8.14
C ILE A 198 -3.20 11.89 -7.59
N ASN A 199 -4.09 10.89 -7.55
CA ASN A 199 -5.48 11.05 -7.12
C ASN A 199 -5.77 10.39 -5.77
N LEU A 200 -4.93 9.46 -5.32
CA LEU A 200 -5.12 8.70 -4.09
C LEU A 200 -3.96 8.94 -3.13
N THR A 201 -4.26 9.59 -2.02
CA THR A 201 -3.39 9.70 -0.85
C THR A 201 -3.95 8.78 0.23
N ALA A 202 -3.41 7.57 0.35
CA ALA A 202 -3.67 6.76 1.55
C ALA A 202 -3.08 7.49 2.77
N GLY A 203 -1.86 8.01 2.62
CA GLY A 203 -1.13 8.74 3.64
C GLY A 203 -0.76 7.94 4.88
N TYR A 204 -0.73 6.62 4.73
CA TYR A 204 -0.23 5.66 5.70
C TYR A 204 -0.11 4.32 5.00
N ARG A 205 0.54 3.38 5.67
CA ARG A 205 0.73 2.02 5.14
C ARG A 205 -0.63 1.33 4.95
N PRO A 206 -0.93 0.67 3.80
CA PRO A 206 -2.27 0.16 3.44
C PRO A 206 -2.97 -0.79 4.44
N ASN A 207 -2.24 -1.30 5.42
CA ASN A 207 -2.76 -2.20 6.44
C ASN A 207 -2.49 -1.68 7.86
N ALA A 208 -2.07 -0.42 8.04
CA ALA A 208 -1.73 0.14 9.34
C ALA A 208 -2.93 -0.06 10.29
N PRO A 209 -2.70 -0.52 11.53
CA PRO A 209 -3.81 -0.84 12.43
C PRO A 209 -4.65 0.38 12.78
N ILE A 210 -4.04 1.57 12.75
CA ILE A 210 -4.69 2.84 13.06
C ILE A 210 -4.17 3.89 12.08
N SER A 211 -5.07 4.61 11.42
CA SER A 211 -4.68 5.71 10.53
C SER A 211 -4.17 6.93 11.32
N PRO A 212 -3.26 7.75 10.77
CA PRO A 212 -2.79 8.98 11.42
C PRO A 212 -3.94 9.91 11.83
N ASN A 213 -4.93 10.06 10.94
CA ASN A 213 -6.11 10.86 11.19
C ASN A 213 -6.96 10.32 12.36
N ALA A 214 -7.06 8.99 12.51
CA ALA A 214 -7.76 8.39 13.65
C ALA A 214 -7.02 8.67 14.96
N VAL A 215 -5.68 8.60 14.96
CA VAL A 215 -4.88 8.97 16.15
C VAL A 215 -5.04 10.45 16.51
N LEU A 216 -4.99 11.36 15.52
CA LEU A 216 -5.22 12.79 15.76
C LEU A 216 -6.65 13.07 16.24
N ALA A 217 -7.66 12.40 15.68
CA ALA A 217 -9.04 12.52 16.12
C ALA A 217 -9.22 12.02 17.56
N ALA A 218 -8.61 10.87 17.91
CA ALA A 218 -8.61 10.35 19.27
C ALA A 218 -7.88 11.31 20.23
N TRP A 219 -6.75 11.89 19.81
CA TRP A 219 -6.04 12.92 20.57
C TRP A 219 -6.95 14.10 20.91
N VAL A 220 -7.59 14.66 19.90
CA VAL A 220 -8.50 15.81 20.05
C VAL A 220 -9.66 15.42 20.95
N GLY A 221 -10.34 14.31 20.68
CA GLY A 221 -11.47 13.83 21.49
C GLY A 221 -11.11 13.67 22.97
N LEU A 222 -10.00 12.97 23.27
CA LEU A 222 -9.52 12.75 24.63
C LEU A 222 -9.09 14.06 25.31
N SER A 223 -8.43 14.96 24.57
CA SER A 223 -8.06 16.29 25.07
C SER A 223 -9.31 17.07 25.47
N LEU A 224 -10.32 17.12 24.61
CA LEU A 224 -11.55 17.86 24.86
C LEU A 224 -12.38 17.26 26.00
N LEU A 225 -12.45 15.93 26.10
CA LEU A 225 -13.06 15.24 27.24
C LEU A 225 -12.34 15.56 28.55
N PHE A 226 -11.01 15.59 28.53
CA PHE A 226 -10.23 15.97 29.70
C PHE A 226 -10.47 17.42 30.12
N LEU A 227 -10.47 18.36 29.16
CA LEU A 227 -10.80 19.76 29.41
C LEU A 227 -12.19 19.92 30.04
N LEU A 228 -13.16 19.14 29.55
CA LEU A 228 -14.51 19.11 30.09
C LEU A 228 -14.54 18.53 31.51
N ALA A 229 -13.87 17.41 31.76
CA ALA A 229 -13.80 16.78 33.08
C ALA A 229 -13.11 17.67 34.12
N TRP A 230 -11.98 18.28 33.76
CA TRP A 230 -11.26 19.25 34.58
C TRP A 230 -12.15 20.41 34.99
N ARG A 231 -12.88 20.97 34.02
CA ARG A 231 -13.84 22.04 34.27
C ARG A 231 -14.92 21.60 35.25
N LEU A 232 -15.52 20.43 35.05
CA LEU A 232 -16.58 19.91 35.91
C LEU A 232 -16.07 19.72 37.34
N TYR A 233 -14.86 19.17 37.50
CA TYR A 233 -14.20 18.96 38.78
C TYR A 233 -13.98 20.28 39.55
N HIS A 234 -13.49 21.31 38.86
CA HIS A 234 -13.27 22.64 39.47
C HIS A 234 -14.50 23.54 39.48
N ARG A 235 -15.67 23.04 39.04
CA ARG A 235 -16.96 23.78 38.99
C ARG A 235 -16.85 25.15 38.30
N ILE A 236 -16.01 25.25 37.27
CA ILE A 236 -15.79 26.54 36.60
C ILE A 236 -17.02 26.85 35.70
N PRO A 237 -17.69 28.01 35.86
CA PRO A 237 -18.88 28.35 35.09
C PRO A 237 -18.55 28.50 33.61
N LEU A 238 -19.45 28.06 32.70
CA LEU A 238 -19.21 27.99 31.24
C LEU A 238 -18.61 29.29 30.67
N ALA A 239 -19.10 30.44 31.15
CA ALA A 239 -18.65 31.77 30.72
C ALA A 239 -17.19 32.10 31.10
N ARG A 240 -16.60 31.42 32.10
CA ARG A 240 -15.20 31.56 32.56
C ARG A 240 -14.37 30.28 32.37
N ALA A 241 -15.00 29.19 31.95
CA ALA A 241 -14.52 27.84 32.20
C ALA A 241 -13.30 27.39 31.40
N LEU A 242 -13.12 27.95 30.22
CA LEU A 242 -11.95 27.69 29.42
C LEU A 242 -11.80 28.89 28.50
N PRO A 243 -10.64 29.57 28.49
CA PRO A 243 -10.41 30.57 27.46
C PRO A 243 -10.58 29.85 26.13
N ARG A 244 -11.36 30.44 25.20
CA ARG A 244 -11.53 29.93 23.82
C ARG A 244 -10.21 29.43 23.24
N ALA A 245 -9.11 30.08 23.63
CA ALA A 245 -7.75 29.68 23.40
C ALA A 245 -7.45 28.19 23.65
N GLY A 246 -7.90 27.54 24.73
CA GLY A 246 -7.62 26.12 24.97
C GLY A 246 -8.22 25.18 23.91
N TRP A 247 -9.46 25.44 23.49
CA TRP A 247 -10.10 24.72 22.38
C TRP A 247 -9.38 24.98 21.06
N PHE A 248 -9.10 26.26 20.77
CA PHE A 248 -8.34 26.65 19.58
C PHE A 248 -6.93 26.06 19.57
N THR A 249 -6.28 25.89 20.72
CA THR A 249 -4.97 25.28 20.82
C THR A 249 -5.04 23.79 20.49
N VAL A 250 -5.96 23.03 21.09
CA VAL A 250 -6.09 21.59 20.79
C VAL A 250 -6.41 21.39 19.30
N LEU A 251 -7.42 22.10 18.78
CA LEU A 251 -7.79 21.98 17.36
C LEU A 251 -6.67 22.48 16.44
N GLY A 252 -6.04 23.60 16.77
CA GLY A 252 -4.96 24.19 15.98
C GLY A 252 -3.73 23.30 15.94
N VAL A 253 -3.32 22.69 17.05
CA VAL A 253 -2.20 21.75 17.08
C VAL A 253 -2.50 20.49 16.27
N ALA A 254 -3.69 19.89 16.44
CA ALA A 254 -4.08 18.73 15.66
C ALA A 254 -4.11 19.02 14.15
N TRP A 255 -4.66 20.19 13.79
CA TRP A 255 -4.69 20.66 12.41
C TRP A 255 -3.29 20.89 11.85
N LEU A 256 -2.39 21.55 12.60
CA LEU A 256 -1.00 21.75 12.18
C LEU A 256 -0.24 20.44 12.00
N LEU A 257 -0.48 19.44 12.85
CA LEU A 257 0.13 18.11 12.71
C LEU A 257 -0.39 17.38 11.47
N ALA A 258 -1.71 17.43 11.22
CA ALA A 258 -2.32 16.86 10.03
C ALA A 258 -1.79 17.52 8.75
N ASP A 259 -1.70 18.86 8.74
CA ASP A 259 -1.17 19.63 7.62
C ASP A 259 0.31 19.32 7.39
N ALA A 260 1.14 19.33 8.44
CA ALA A 260 2.56 18.99 8.33
C ALA A 260 2.79 17.59 7.77
N HIS A 261 1.99 16.61 8.20
CA HIS A 261 2.02 15.25 7.66
C HIS A 261 1.66 15.23 6.16
N TRP A 262 0.60 15.94 5.77
CA TRP A 262 0.21 16.05 4.37
C TRP A 262 1.27 16.76 3.50
N GLN A 263 1.85 17.86 4.00
CA GLN A 263 2.93 18.58 3.33
C GLN A 263 4.18 17.71 3.17
N PHE A 264 4.52 16.90 4.18
CA PHE A 264 5.64 15.96 4.10
C PHE A 264 5.43 14.92 3.00
N GLU A 265 4.25 14.34 2.87
CA GLU A 265 3.93 13.40 1.79
C GLU A 265 4.01 14.05 0.41
N LEU A 266 3.42 15.24 0.25
CA LEU A 266 3.51 15.99 -1.00
C LEU A 266 4.96 16.27 -1.38
N TRP A 267 5.79 16.62 -0.40
CA TRP A 267 7.20 16.84 -0.61
C TRP A 267 7.93 15.57 -1.08
N GLN A 268 7.70 14.42 -0.42
CA GLN A 268 8.29 13.14 -0.85
C GLN A 268 7.87 12.76 -2.28
N ARG A 269 6.59 12.98 -2.61
CA ARG A 269 6.06 12.73 -3.97
C ARG A 269 6.65 13.66 -5.01
N LEU A 270 6.86 14.93 -4.66
CA LEU A 270 7.54 15.89 -5.53
C LEU A 270 8.97 15.42 -5.80
N LEU A 271 9.71 15.01 -4.77
CA LEU A 271 11.06 14.47 -4.91
C LEU A 271 11.09 13.22 -5.80
N ASP A 272 10.16 12.28 -5.61
CA ASP A 272 10.10 11.08 -6.46
C ASP A 272 9.74 11.42 -7.91
N THR A 273 8.79 12.34 -8.11
CA THR A 273 8.41 12.81 -9.45
C THR A 273 9.60 13.48 -10.14
N GLN A 274 10.36 14.30 -9.42
CA GLN A 274 11.59 14.89 -9.93
C GLN A 274 12.64 13.81 -10.26
N ARG A 275 12.87 12.85 -9.37
CA ARG A 275 13.83 11.76 -9.61
C ARG A 275 13.47 10.92 -10.84
N LEU A 276 12.18 10.64 -11.04
CA LEU A 276 11.69 9.81 -12.14
C LEU A 276 11.62 10.56 -13.47
N TYR A 277 11.29 11.85 -13.46
CA TYR A 277 10.92 12.57 -14.69
C TYR A 277 11.76 13.81 -14.99
N ALA A 278 12.65 14.25 -14.10
CA ALA A 278 13.55 15.36 -14.41
C ALA A 278 14.44 15.01 -15.60
N GLY A 279 14.51 15.91 -16.59
CA GLY A 279 15.29 15.71 -17.81
C GLY A 279 14.72 14.69 -18.79
N THR A 280 13.65 13.96 -18.45
CA THR A 280 13.03 12.98 -19.36
C THR A 280 12.06 13.70 -20.30
N PRO A 281 12.25 13.59 -21.64
CA PRO A 281 11.32 14.14 -22.63
C PRO A 281 9.90 13.60 -22.42
N SER A 282 8.88 14.43 -22.67
CA SER A 282 7.47 14.05 -22.41
C SER A 282 7.04 12.76 -23.12
N ALA A 283 7.61 12.46 -24.29
CA ALA A 283 7.35 11.23 -25.05
C ALA A 283 7.83 9.96 -24.32
N ASP A 284 8.95 10.04 -23.59
CA ASP A 284 9.59 8.89 -22.94
C ASP A 284 8.99 8.59 -21.55
N ARG A 285 8.29 9.56 -20.94
CA ARG A 285 7.61 9.40 -19.63
C ARG A 285 6.50 8.34 -19.66
N VAL A 286 6.09 7.91 -20.85
CA VAL A 286 5.02 6.94 -21.12
C VAL A 286 5.51 5.48 -21.01
N VAL A 287 6.81 5.24 -21.17
CA VAL A 287 7.35 3.87 -21.36
C VAL A 287 7.35 3.04 -20.07
N ASP A 288 7.37 3.68 -18.90
CA ASP A 288 7.54 3.01 -17.60
C ASP A 288 6.21 2.55 -16.94
N LEU A 289 5.14 2.43 -17.72
CA LEU A 289 3.76 2.23 -17.25
C LEU A 289 3.29 0.76 -17.25
N GLY A 290 4.20 -0.20 -17.35
CA GLY A 290 3.91 -1.63 -17.31
C GLY A 290 2.93 -2.08 -18.40
N ALA A 291 1.89 -2.85 -18.04
CA ALA A 291 0.88 -3.38 -18.98
C ALA A 291 0.10 -2.28 -19.75
N GLN A 292 0.03 -1.07 -19.21
CA GLN A 292 -0.67 0.05 -19.82
C GLN A 292 0.17 0.74 -20.92
N SER A 293 1.48 0.46 -21.00
CA SER A 293 2.36 0.94 -22.07
C SER A 293 1.92 0.44 -23.46
N LEU A 294 1.25 -0.71 -23.56
CA LEU A 294 0.71 -1.23 -24.83
C LEU A 294 -0.46 -0.38 -25.32
N GLN A 295 -1.35 0.04 -24.42
CA GLN A 295 -2.52 0.85 -24.76
C GLN A 295 -2.10 2.24 -25.24
N ILE A 296 -1.10 2.85 -24.59
CA ILE A 296 -0.60 4.17 -24.99
C ILE A 296 0.20 4.07 -26.29
N ARG A 297 0.99 3.01 -26.50
CA ARG A 297 1.69 2.82 -27.78
C ARG A 297 0.73 2.63 -28.95
N ALA A 298 -0.29 1.78 -28.78
CA ALA A 298 -1.34 1.62 -29.79
C ALA A 298 -2.03 2.96 -30.10
N LEU A 299 -2.23 3.78 -29.07
CA LEU A 299 -2.82 5.11 -29.21
C LEU A 299 -1.94 6.12 -29.92
N GLN A 300 -0.63 6.12 -29.66
CA GLN A 300 0.33 6.95 -30.39
C GLN A 300 0.44 6.50 -31.86
N GLN A 301 0.43 5.20 -32.13
CA GLN A 301 0.44 4.65 -33.49
C GLN A 301 -0.81 5.04 -34.27
N ALA A 302 -1.99 4.89 -33.67
CA ALA A 302 -3.23 5.30 -34.31
C ALA A 302 -3.31 6.81 -34.53
N ARG A 303 -2.81 7.61 -33.58
CA ARG A 303 -2.71 9.07 -33.73
C ARG A 303 -1.87 9.48 -34.93
N ALA A 304 -0.77 8.77 -35.20
CA ALA A 304 0.11 9.06 -36.32
C ALA A 304 -0.59 8.91 -37.68
N GLY A 305 -1.69 8.15 -37.75
CA GLY A 305 -2.53 8.01 -38.95
C GLY A 305 -3.62 9.08 -39.10
N LEU A 306 -3.83 9.94 -38.10
CA LEU A 306 -4.92 10.94 -38.10
C LEU A 306 -4.41 12.36 -38.43
N PRO A 307 -5.24 13.24 -39.03
CA PRO A 307 -4.92 14.67 -39.22
C PRO A 307 -4.54 15.37 -37.89
N PRO A 308 -3.66 16.39 -37.90
CA PRO A 308 -3.26 17.16 -36.71
C PRO A 308 -4.44 17.71 -35.86
N GLU A 309 -5.50 18.11 -36.54
CA GLU A 309 -6.73 18.71 -36.00
C GLU A 309 -7.80 17.69 -35.57
N ALA A 310 -7.61 16.40 -35.87
CA ALA A 310 -8.58 15.35 -35.57
C ALA A 310 -8.84 15.21 -34.06
N THR A 311 -10.11 15.13 -33.70
CA THR A 311 -10.57 14.83 -32.33
C THR A 311 -10.56 13.33 -32.12
N ILE A 312 -10.16 12.88 -30.93
CA ILE A 312 -10.23 11.46 -30.57
C ILE A 312 -11.44 11.25 -29.66
N HIS A 313 -12.40 10.46 -30.13
CA HIS A 313 -13.57 10.04 -29.36
C HIS A 313 -13.22 8.74 -28.64
N LEU A 314 -13.12 8.82 -27.31
CA LEU A 314 -12.70 7.72 -26.46
C LEU A 314 -13.90 7.05 -25.82
N VAL A 315 -14.15 5.79 -26.17
CA VAL A 315 -15.25 4.98 -25.63
C VAL A 315 -14.70 3.84 -24.79
N SER A 316 -15.15 3.78 -23.54
CA SER A 316 -14.75 2.71 -22.62
C SER A 316 -15.78 2.63 -21.49
N PRO A 317 -16.17 1.44 -21.03
CA PRO A 317 -17.02 1.33 -19.84
C PRO A 317 -16.26 1.76 -18.57
N SER A 318 -14.93 1.65 -18.56
CA SER A 318 -14.10 2.04 -17.42
C SER A 318 -13.82 3.54 -17.42
N GLU A 319 -14.45 4.27 -16.49
CA GLU A 319 -14.19 5.70 -16.27
C GLU A 319 -12.73 5.99 -15.94
N ALA A 320 -12.13 5.15 -15.07
CA ALA A 320 -10.72 5.27 -14.71
C ALA A 320 -9.82 5.23 -15.95
N LEU A 321 -10.08 4.31 -16.89
CA LEU A 321 -9.33 4.20 -18.14
C LEU A 321 -9.58 5.40 -19.08
N ARG A 322 -10.81 5.91 -19.14
CA ARG A 322 -11.15 7.12 -19.93
C ARG A 322 -10.35 8.33 -19.46
N LEU A 323 -10.43 8.63 -18.16
CA LEU A 323 -9.71 9.73 -17.55
C LEU A 323 -8.20 9.54 -17.70
N TYR A 324 -7.72 8.32 -17.48
CA TYR A 324 -6.32 7.97 -17.63
C TYR A 324 -5.75 8.34 -19.01
N LEU A 325 -6.45 7.97 -20.09
CA LEU A 325 -5.98 8.21 -21.46
C LEU A 325 -6.18 9.65 -21.88
N ARG A 326 -7.26 10.32 -21.42
CA ARG A 326 -7.48 11.75 -21.67
C ARG A 326 -6.29 12.59 -21.22
N TYR A 327 -5.73 12.34 -20.05
CA TYR A 327 -4.57 13.08 -19.54
C TYR A 327 -3.25 12.77 -20.25
N ARG A 328 -3.23 11.77 -21.14
CA ARG A 328 -2.03 11.31 -21.85
C ARG A 328 -2.10 11.56 -23.35
N LEU A 329 -3.22 12.07 -23.83
CA LEU A 329 -3.43 12.44 -25.20
C LEU A 329 -3.21 13.94 -25.37
N PRO A 330 -2.37 14.37 -26.34
CA PRO A 330 -2.09 15.78 -26.57
C PRO A 330 -3.25 16.56 -27.22
N ASN A 331 -4.36 15.90 -27.55
CA ASN A 331 -5.46 16.43 -28.38
C ASN A 331 -6.77 16.62 -27.60
N PRO A 332 -7.78 17.31 -28.15
CA PRO A 332 -9.14 17.24 -27.63
C PRO A 332 -9.60 15.77 -27.66
N VAL A 333 -9.89 15.25 -26.47
CA VAL A 333 -10.45 13.91 -26.29
C VAL A 333 -11.85 14.06 -25.72
N LEU A 334 -12.84 13.58 -26.46
CA LEU A 334 -14.21 13.47 -25.97
C LEU A 334 -14.39 12.09 -25.33
N LEU A 335 -14.94 12.07 -24.12
CA LEU A 335 -15.07 10.86 -23.32
C LEU A 335 -16.50 10.35 -23.36
N TYR A 336 -16.68 9.11 -23.77
CA TYR A 336 -17.97 8.43 -23.81
C TYR A 336 -17.92 7.19 -22.95
N HIS A 337 -18.88 7.04 -22.03
CA HIS A 337 -19.05 5.79 -21.30
C HIS A 337 -19.48 4.68 -22.26
N GLU A 338 -20.47 5.00 -23.07
CA GLU A 338 -21.07 4.18 -24.12
C GLU A 338 -21.36 5.10 -25.32
N LEU A 339 -21.43 4.52 -26.51
CA LEU A 339 -21.85 5.26 -27.69
C LEU A 339 -23.37 5.25 -27.74
N HIS A 340 -23.97 6.43 -27.85
CA HIS A 340 -25.37 6.60 -28.20
C HIS A 340 -25.47 7.17 -29.62
N PRO A 341 -26.60 7.00 -30.33
CA PRO A 341 -26.80 7.59 -31.67
C PRO A 341 -26.47 9.10 -31.71
N GLU A 342 -26.86 9.84 -30.67
CA GLU A 342 -26.58 11.28 -30.52
C GLU A 342 -25.08 11.60 -30.42
N SER A 343 -24.25 10.64 -30.02
CA SER A 343 -22.79 10.84 -29.94
C SER A 343 -22.16 11.04 -31.31
N PHE A 344 -22.78 10.50 -32.37
CA PHE A 344 -22.31 10.62 -33.74
C PHE A 344 -22.53 11.99 -34.35
N GLU A 345 -23.44 12.81 -33.80
CA GLU A 345 -23.61 14.21 -34.22
C GLU A 345 -22.35 15.05 -33.99
N TRP A 346 -21.51 14.61 -33.05
CA TRP A 346 -20.28 15.29 -32.65
C TRP A 346 -19.02 14.70 -33.32
N ILE A 347 -19.14 13.58 -34.03
CA ILE A 347 -18.03 12.88 -34.70
C ILE A 347 -17.99 13.34 -36.16
N LYS A 348 -16.88 13.92 -36.60
CA LYS A 348 -16.70 14.37 -37.98
C LYS A 348 -15.90 13.36 -38.80
N PRO A 349 -16.06 13.33 -40.14
CA PRO A 349 -15.14 12.60 -41.01
C PRO A 349 -13.69 13.01 -40.74
N GLY A 350 -12.80 12.03 -40.58
CA GLY A 350 -11.40 12.23 -40.21
C GLY A 350 -11.14 12.30 -38.69
N ASP A 351 -12.16 12.31 -37.84
CA ASP A 351 -11.98 12.08 -36.40
C ASP A 351 -11.66 10.60 -36.11
N GLY A 352 -10.96 10.36 -35.01
CA GLY A 352 -10.61 9.01 -34.56
C GLY A 352 -11.55 8.48 -33.50
N LEU A 353 -12.03 7.24 -33.64
CA LEU A 353 -12.81 6.54 -32.62
C LEU A 353 -11.96 5.46 -31.95
N LEU A 354 -11.75 5.58 -30.65
CA LEU A 354 -11.02 4.61 -29.84
C LEU A 354 -11.96 3.81 -28.95
N LEU A 355 -12.05 2.50 -29.21
CA LEU A 355 -12.90 1.57 -28.45
C LEU A 355 -12.04 0.69 -27.52
N LEU A 356 -12.36 0.70 -26.23
CA LEU A 356 -11.59 -0.01 -25.20
C LEU A 356 -12.43 -1.03 -24.43
N GLY A 357 -11.83 -2.19 -24.14
CA GLY A 357 -12.44 -3.21 -23.29
C GLY A 357 -13.66 -3.89 -23.90
N ALA A 358 -14.71 -4.08 -23.09
CA ALA A 358 -15.90 -4.85 -23.46
C ALA A 358 -16.72 -4.23 -24.61
N THR A 359 -16.56 -2.93 -24.91
CA THR A 359 -17.24 -2.28 -26.04
C THR A 359 -16.86 -2.90 -27.39
N ARG A 360 -15.75 -3.65 -27.46
CA ARG A 360 -15.35 -4.39 -28.66
C ARG A 360 -16.33 -5.51 -29.05
N SER A 361 -17.12 -6.04 -28.11
CA SER A 361 -18.14 -7.06 -28.42
C SER A 361 -19.33 -6.51 -29.20
N GLN A 362 -19.49 -5.19 -29.27
CA GLN A 362 -20.54 -4.53 -30.05
C GLN A 362 -20.20 -4.39 -31.54
N LEU A 363 -18.98 -4.78 -31.93
CA LEU A 363 -18.50 -4.76 -33.30
C LEU A 363 -18.70 -6.11 -33.97
N GLN A 364 -19.37 -6.12 -35.10
CA GLN A 364 -19.45 -7.28 -35.97
C GLN A 364 -18.54 -7.06 -37.19
N PRO A 365 -17.60 -7.97 -37.48
CA PRO A 365 -16.77 -7.83 -38.68
C PRO A 365 -17.64 -7.96 -39.93
N VAL A 366 -17.48 -7.04 -40.87
CA VAL A 366 -18.11 -7.08 -42.18
C VAL A 366 -17.11 -7.73 -43.15
N PRO A 367 -17.46 -8.83 -43.82
CA PRO A 367 -16.57 -9.46 -44.79
C PRO A 367 -16.19 -8.47 -45.89
N THR A 368 -14.90 -8.20 -46.03
CA THR A 368 -14.32 -7.41 -47.13
C THR A 368 -13.50 -8.30 -48.04
N ALA A 369 -13.50 -7.99 -49.34
CA ALA A 369 -12.66 -8.69 -50.32
C ALA A 369 -11.17 -8.31 -50.20
N ASP A 370 -10.88 -7.21 -49.50
CA ASP A 370 -9.54 -6.68 -49.29
C ASP A 370 -9.06 -7.03 -47.88
N ALA A 371 -8.00 -7.84 -47.79
CA ALA A 371 -7.42 -8.28 -46.52
C ALA A 371 -6.69 -7.16 -45.77
N SER A 372 -6.45 -6.00 -46.41
CA SER A 372 -5.76 -4.86 -45.80
C SER A 372 -6.68 -3.93 -45.01
N SER A 373 -8.00 -3.99 -45.23
CA SER A 373 -8.99 -3.18 -44.51
C SER A 373 -10.06 -4.07 -43.87
N ALA A 374 -10.11 -4.05 -42.53
CA ALA A 374 -11.19 -4.69 -41.78
C ALA A 374 -12.30 -3.66 -41.55
N ARG A 375 -13.47 -3.89 -42.15
CA ARG A 375 -14.68 -3.10 -41.88
C ARG A 375 -15.44 -3.72 -40.73
N PHE A 376 -15.95 -2.88 -39.83
CA PHE A 376 -16.77 -3.32 -38.71
C PHE A 376 -18.11 -2.60 -38.74
N GLN A 377 -19.19 -3.33 -38.47
CA GLN A 377 -20.50 -2.76 -38.20
C GLN A 377 -20.68 -2.63 -36.69
N LEU A 378 -21.02 -1.43 -36.23
CA LEU A 378 -21.29 -1.16 -34.83
C LEU A 378 -22.80 -1.31 -34.58
N THR A 379 -23.17 -2.12 -33.59
CA THR A 379 -24.56 -2.23 -33.15
C THR A 379 -24.79 -1.29 -31.97
N LEU A 380 -25.74 -0.37 -32.08
CA LEU A 380 -26.14 0.57 -31.03
C LEU A 380 -27.57 0.27 -30.63
N ASP A 381 -27.83 0.07 -29.34
CA ASP A 381 -29.16 -0.25 -28.81
C ASP A 381 -29.85 -1.46 -29.50
N GLY A 382 -29.05 -2.41 -30.02
CA GLY A 382 -29.53 -3.59 -30.74
C GLY A 382 -29.76 -3.37 -32.24
N GLU A 383 -29.63 -2.14 -32.74
CA GLU A 383 -29.79 -1.81 -34.16
C GLU A 383 -28.41 -1.66 -34.85
N PRO A 384 -28.20 -2.32 -36.00
CA PRO A 384 -26.96 -2.22 -36.74
C PRO A 384 -26.84 -0.82 -37.36
N THR A 385 -25.90 -0.01 -36.86
CA THR A 385 -25.63 1.32 -37.42
C THR A 385 -24.55 1.16 -38.51
N ALA A 386 -24.89 1.55 -39.74
CA ALA A 386 -23.99 1.42 -40.89
C ALA A 386 -22.88 2.45 -40.83
N ILE A 387 -21.85 2.16 -40.05
CA ILE A 387 -20.63 2.96 -39.99
C ILE A 387 -19.53 2.08 -40.55
N THR A 388 -18.82 2.58 -41.56
CA THR A 388 -17.63 1.91 -42.07
C THR A 388 -16.45 2.40 -41.26
N LEU A 389 -15.81 1.47 -40.58
CA LEU A 389 -14.73 1.74 -39.64
C LEU A 389 -13.48 1.03 -40.17
N GLU A 390 -12.42 1.77 -40.47
CA GLU A 390 -11.14 1.19 -40.89
C GLU A 390 -10.23 0.97 -39.68
N SER A 391 -9.81 -0.28 -39.45
CA SER A 391 -8.94 -0.62 -38.32
C SER A 391 -7.48 -0.27 -38.58
N VAL A 392 -6.90 0.53 -37.69
CA VAL A 392 -5.47 0.83 -37.68
C VAL A 392 -4.77 0.00 -36.57
N GLY A 393 -4.32 -1.23 -36.89
CA GLY A 393 -3.44 -2.03 -36.02
C GLY A 393 -3.72 -3.55 -35.88
N ASP A 394 -2.77 -4.27 -35.25
CA ASP A 394 -2.62 -5.74 -35.30
C ASP A 394 -3.55 -6.57 -34.38
N GLY A 395 -4.75 -6.08 -34.07
CA GLY A 395 -5.83 -6.89 -33.47
C GLY A 395 -5.72 -7.30 -31.99
N VAL A 396 -4.53 -7.29 -31.36
CA VAL A 396 -4.33 -7.70 -29.95
C VAL A 396 -4.45 -6.53 -28.94
N GLY A 397 -4.60 -5.30 -29.44
CA GLY A 397 -4.67 -4.07 -28.65
C GLY A 397 -6.03 -3.36 -28.66
N PRO A 398 -6.11 -2.13 -28.12
CA PRO A 398 -7.29 -1.28 -28.28
C PRO A 398 -7.59 -1.03 -29.76
N LEU A 399 -8.86 -1.02 -30.15
CA LEU A 399 -9.25 -0.90 -31.55
C LEU A 399 -9.43 0.57 -31.90
N PHE A 400 -8.66 1.03 -32.88
CA PHE A 400 -8.77 2.36 -33.45
C PHE A 400 -9.48 2.27 -34.78
N LEU A 401 -10.51 3.08 -34.91
CA LEU A 401 -11.33 3.14 -36.09
C LEU A 401 -11.31 4.57 -36.62
N VAL A 402 -10.95 4.72 -37.89
CA VAL A 402 -11.07 6.00 -38.60
C VAL A 402 -12.44 6.05 -39.26
N MET A 403 -13.13 7.17 -39.07
CA MET A 403 -14.42 7.44 -39.72
C MET A 403 -14.16 8.08 -41.09
N GLU A 404 -14.53 7.38 -42.17
CA GLU A 404 -14.51 7.90 -43.55
C GLU A 404 -15.62 8.93 -43.81
#